data_AF-A0AAJ8B1S1-F1
#
_entry.id   AF-A0AAJ8B1S1-F1
#
_cell.length_a   1.000
_cell.length_b   1.000
_cell.length_c   1.000
_cell.angle_alpha   90.00
_cell.angle_beta   90.00
_cell.angle_gamma   90.00
#
_symmetry.space_group_name_H-M   'P 1'
#
loop_
_entity.id
_entity.type
_entity.pdbx_description
1 polymer ?
#
loop_
_entity_poly.entity_id
_entity_poly.type
_entity_poly.pdbx_seq_one_letter_code
_entity_poly.pdbx_strand_id
1 'polypeptide(L)'
;MSVSEPGQNLEDIGESESGENPQDTESKLNAVEPQPAGELGHSENQQKTRESESGENLQDTESKQNDSQPQPAGLKNKEGVKSSSQQCEQHEHKGSLTEMERFYKEKLQEARFALKQKEEELKSFKDRVAADLSLSIKTGDTESMNNPVSKTKLTEMYNKLKLLQWPKIKDHLKSNAVSREFTRDLTQKMFKDAAEEMERKKKQIDEVFGLIENSSGLTPQKVKEFRQLTIHSLQMNLYHSRKEDLLQSPFLDDGAQYSQDVMENFRLLASECYWLGCLMALNNPPLQPDWENHVPGMDAWDIFPRNIKSV
;
A
#
# COMPACT_ATOMS: atom_id res chain seq x y z
N MET A 1 69.40 -30.87 36.84
CA MET A 1 69.47 -30.83 38.31
C MET A 1 69.66 -29.37 38.71
N SER A 2 68.85 -28.90 39.68
CA SER A 2 68.83 -27.58 40.34
C SER A 2 68.35 -26.43 39.43
N VAL A 3 67.16 -25.83 39.54
CA VAL A 3 66.38 -25.24 40.66
C VAL A 3 67.15 -24.16 41.42
N SER A 4 66.71 -22.90 41.24
CA SER A 4 66.51 -21.88 42.28
C SER A 4 65.84 -20.62 41.69
N GLU A 5 64.64 -20.30 42.22
CA GLU A 5 63.93 -19.01 42.14
C GLU A 5 64.49 -17.99 43.19
N PRO A 6 63.75 -16.96 43.64
CA PRO A 6 63.69 -15.61 43.06
C PRO A 6 64.09 -14.51 44.08
N GLY A 7 64.17 -13.25 43.63
CA GLY A 7 64.42 -12.10 44.51
C GLY A 7 63.45 -10.95 44.20
N GLN A 8 62.60 -10.65 45.18
CA GLN A 8 61.73 -9.48 45.24
C GLN A 8 62.56 -8.20 45.46
N ASN A 9 62.07 -7.04 45.00
CA ASN A 9 62.22 -5.78 45.73
C ASN A 9 61.08 -4.81 45.41
N LEU A 10 60.68 -4.15 46.50
CA LEU A 10 59.60 -3.19 46.73
C LEU A 10 60.21 -1.77 46.80
N GLU A 11 59.34 -0.74 46.85
CA GLU A 11 59.52 0.73 47.05
C GLU A 11 59.03 1.49 45.79
N ASP A 12 57.83 2.09 45.75
CA ASP A 12 57.14 3.08 46.60
C ASP A 12 57.60 4.54 46.39
N ILE A 13 56.67 5.46 46.62
CA ILE A 13 56.68 6.94 46.61
C ILE A 13 55.84 7.56 45.48
N GLY A 14 54.72 8.19 45.89
CA GLY A 14 54.18 9.33 45.15
C GLY A 14 52.71 9.68 45.33
N GLU A 15 52.20 9.82 46.56
CA GLU A 15 50.94 10.52 46.85
C GLU A 15 50.99 12.00 46.42
N SER A 16 49.86 12.56 45.99
CA SER A 16 49.42 13.94 46.33
C SER A 16 47.96 14.15 45.92
N GLU A 17 47.10 14.26 46.94
CA GLU A 17 45.74 14.79 46.90
C GLU A 17 45.73 16.33 46.83
N SER A 18 44.70 16.89 46.20
CA SER A 18 43.92 18.09 46.61
C SER A 18 42.92 18.38 45.48
N GLY A 19 41.62 18.64 45.65
CA GLY A 19 40.87 19.16 46.79
C GLY A 19 40.03 20.36 46.32
N GLU A 20 38.74 20.12 46.11
CA GLU A 20 37.58 21.04 46.25
C GLU A 20 37.35 22.25 45.29
N ASN A 21 36.41 22.08 44.34
CA ASN A 21 35.04 22.67 44.19
C ASN A 21 34.74 24.16 44.58
N PRO A 22 33.52 24.70 44.31
CA PRO A 22 32.84 25.10 43.06
C PRO A 22 32.55 26.63 43.01
N GLN A 23 32.35 27.26 41.84
CA GLN A 23 31.49 28.47 41.70
C GLN A 23 30.91 28.64 40.28
N ASP A 24 29.59 28.75 40.24
CA ASP A 24 28.75 29.73 39.54
C ASP A 24 29.18 30.28 38.17
N THR A 25 28.36 29.99 37.15
CA THR A 25 27.95 30.99 36.16
C THR A 25 26.48 30.77 35.77
N GLU A 26 25.60 31.60 36.34
CA GLU A 26 24.34 32.04 35.72
C GLU A 26 24.64 32.93 34.50
N SER A 27 23.84 32.78 33.43
CA SER A 27 23.50 33.74 32.35
C SER A 27 23.23 32.95 31.07
N LYS A 28 22.13 33.08 30.32
CA LYS A 28 21.03 34.04 30.26
C LYS A 28 19.84 33.37 29.57
N LEU A 29 18.66 33.68 30.10
CA LEU A 29 17.37 33.57 29.45
C LEU A 29 17.37 34.35 28.12
N ASN A 30 16.81 33.76 27.07
CA ASN A 30 16.08 34.52 26.06
C ASN A 30 14.75 33.81 25.81
N ALA A 31 13.73 34.31 26.49
CA ALA A 31 12.34 34.12 26.15
C ALA A 31 12.03 34.92 24.89
N VAL A 32 11.39 34.28 23.91
CA VAL A 32 10.58 34.98 22.92
C VAL A 32 9.24 34.26 22.92
N GLU A 33 8.28 34.84 23.63
CA GLU A 33 6.86 34.52 23.50
C GLU A 33 6.29 35.11 22.19
N PRO A 34 5.16 34.59 21.71
CA PRO A 34 4.66 34.77 20.35
C PRO A 34 3.70 35.97 20.24
N GLN A 35 3.42 36.40 19.00
CA GLN A 35 2.12 36.87 18.44
C GLN A 35 2.33 37.79 17.21
N PRO A 36 1.31 38.13 16.40
CA PRO A 36 0.23 37.32 15.80
C PRO A 36 0.03 37.61 14.28
N ALA A 37 -0.86 36.87 13.60
CA ALA A 37 -1.91 37.47 12.77
C ALA A 37 -1.55 38.45 11.63
N GLY A 38 -1.34 38.03 10.37
CA GLY A 38 -1.23 38.97 9.25
C GLY A 38 -1.39 38.37 7.85
N GLU A 39 -2.46 38.80 7.17
CA GLU A 39 -2.96 38.42 5.85
C GLU A 39 -2.14 38.92 4.64
N LEU A 40 -2.42 38.26 3.50
CA LEU A 40 -2.45 38.74 2.10
C LEU A 40 -1.13 39.00 1.36
N GLY A 41 -0.98 38.26 0.25
CA GLY A 41 -0.01 38.55 -0.81
C GLY A 41 -0.06 37.53 -1.94
N HIS A 42 -1.04 37.67 -2.84
CA HIS A 42 -1.15 36.92 -4.09
C HIS A 42 0.12 36.99 -4.95
N SER A 43 0.48 35.86 -5.58
CA SER A 43 0.90 35.90 -6.99
C SER A 43 0.58 34.57 -7.67
N GLU A 44 -0.22 34.70 -8.72
CA GLU A 44 -0.63 33.66 -9.64
C GLU A 44 0.56 33.12 -10.43
N ASN A 45 0.58 31.81 -10.69
CA ASN A 45 0.86 31.39 -12.06
C ASN A 45 0.08 30.11 -12.40
N GLN A 46 -0.82 30.30 -13.35
CA GLN A 46 -1.76 29.31 -13.87
C GLN A 46 -1.02 28.38 -14.83
N GLN A 47 -1.12 27.06 -14.62
CA GLN A 47 -0.99 26.12 -15.74
C GLN A 47 -2.16 25.14 -15.73
N LYS A 48 -3.07 25.47 -16.64
CA LYS A 48 -4.33 24.86 -17.00
C LYS A 48 -4.13 23.43 -17.53
N THR A 49 -4.71 22.45 -16.86
CA THR A 49 -5.13 21.19 -17.49
C THR A 49 -6.58 20.92 -17.08
N ARG A 50 -7.43 20.87 -18.10
CA ARG A 50 -8.86 20.59 -18.01
C ARG A 50 -9.02 19.07 -18.06
N GLU A 51 -9.64 18.49 -17.04
CA GLU A 51 -10.39 17.25 -17.18
C GLU A 51 -11.79 17.50 -16.60
N SER A 52 -12.79 17.40 -17.46
CA SER A 52 -14.20 17.52 -17.09
C SER A 52 -14.69 16.17 -16.58
N GLU A 53 -15.08 16.12 -15.31
CA GLU A 53 -15.94 15.06 -14.78
C GLU A 53 -17.38 15.33 -15.24
N SER A 54 -17.95 14.41 -16.03
CA SER A 54 -19.40 14.31 -16.23
C SER A 54 -19.92 13.20 -15.31
N GLY A 55 -20.40 13.59 -14.14
CA GLY A 55 -21.27 12.75 -13.32
C GLY A 55 -22.68 12.79 -13.91
N GLU A 56 -23.17 11.65 -14.39
CA GLU A 56 -24.60 11.49 -14.67
C GLU A 56 -25.26 10.69 -13.54
N ASN A 57 -26.09 11.46 -12.84
CA ASN A 57 -27.06 11.12 -11.83
C ASN A 57 -28.27 10.47 -12.53
N LEU A 58 -28.50 9.16 -12.32
CA LEU A 58 -29.72 8.49 -12.77
C LEU A 58 -30.68 8.42 -11.59
N GLN A 59 -31.49 9.47 -11.47
CA GLN A 59 -32.73 9.48 -10.72
C GLN A 59 -33.83 8.75 -11.50
N ASP A 60 -34.57 7.94 -10.78
CA ASP A 60 -35.81 7.30 -11.17
C ASP A 60 -36.79 8.29 -11.83
N THR A 61 -37.30 7.92 -13.00
CA THR A 61 -38.53 8.51 -13.54
C THR A 61 -39.46 7.41 -14.00
N GLU A 62 -40.49 7.17 -13.20
CA GLU A 62 -41.73 6.54 -13.63
C GLU A 62 -42.31 7.30 -14.82
N SER A 63 -42.70 6.60 -15.89
CA SER A 63 -43.65 7.11 -16.85
C SER A 63 -44.57 6.00 -17.35
N LYS A 64 -45.85 6.29 -17.17
CA LYS A 64 -47.00 5.41 -17.31
C LYS A 64 -47.22 4.97 -18.76
N GLN A 65 -47.58 3.70 -18.92
CA GLN A 65 -48.23 3.15 -20.11
C GLN A 65 -49.56 3.88 -20.36
N ASN A 66 -49.74 4.41 -21.57
CA ASN A 66 -51.04 4.77 -22.10
C ASN A 66 -51.40 3.79 -23.22
N ASP A 67 -52.38 2.95 -22.94
CA ASP A 67 -53.19 2.22 -23.93
C ASP A 67 -54.09 3.21 -24.67
N SER A 68 -54.08 3.21 -26.00
CA SER A 68 -55.20 3.72 -26.79
C SER A 68 -55.22 3.08 -28.19
N GLN A 69 -56.15 2.14 -28.31
CA GLN A 69 -56.69 1.49 -29.49
C GLN A 69 -57.22 2.49 -30.55
N PRO A 70 -57.03 2.28 -31.86
CA PRO A 70 -57.76 3.02 -32.88
C PRO A 70 -58.99 2.24 -33.37
N GLN A 71 -60.16 2.89 -33.38
CA GLN A 71 -61.32 2.47 -34.18
C GLN A 71 -61.50 3.38 -35.41
N PRO A 72 -62.03 2.85 -36.54
CA PRO A 72 -62.15 3.59 -37.80
C PRO A 72 -63.54 4.20 -38.01
N ALA A 73 -63.63 5.31 -38.75
CA ALA A 73 -64.89 5.86 -39.24
C ALA A 73 -64.83 6.26 -40.73
N GLY A 74 -65.49 5.45 -41.56
CA GLY A 74 -66.52 5.87 -42.53
C GLY A 74 -66.23 6.87 -43.66
N LEU A 75 -66.02 6.32 -44.87
CA LEU A 75 -66.66 6.65 -46.17
C LEU A 75 -66.84 8.13 -46.61
N LYS A 76 -66.17 8.51 -47.72
CA LYS A 76 -66.78 8.73 -49.07
C LYS A 76 -65.76 9.19 -50.13
N ASN A 77 -65.70 8.43 -51.22
CA ASN A 77 -65.36 8.72 -52.63
C ASN A 77 -64.46 9.91 -53.01
N LYS A 78 -63.37 9.63 -53.76
CA LYS A 78 -63.29 9.87 -55.22
C LYS A 78 -62.04 9.25 -55.86
N GLU A 79 -62.30 8.46 -56.91
CA GLU A 79 -61.55 8.11 -58.13
C GLU A 79 -60.02 8.29 -58.21
N GLY A 80 -59.35 7.24 -58.71
CA GLY A 80 -58.04 7.41 -59.37
C GLY A 80 -57.17 6.16 -59.52
N VAL A 81 -57.39 5.39 -60.59
CA VAL A 81 -56.37 4.66 -61.38
C VAL A 81 -55.66 3.41 -60.77
N LYS A 82 -56.10 2.26 -61.28
CA LYS A 82 -55.41 1.01 -61.70
C LYS A 82 -53.92 0.81 -61.34
N SER A 83 -53.59 -0.41 -60.91
CA SER A 83 -53.00 -1.49 -61.76
C SER A 83 -52.40 -2.58 -60.84
N SER A 84 -53.02 -3.75 -60.69
CA SER A 84 -52.85 -4.97 -61.50
C SER A 84 -51.41 -5.50 -61.57
N SER A 85 -51.08 -6.46 -60.71
CA SER A 85 -50.29 -7.68 -61.01
C SER A 85 -49.93 -8.38 -59.68
N GLN A 86 -50.57 -9.50 -59.32
CA GLN A 86 -50.13 -10.27 -58.15
C GLN A 86 -50.80 -11.65 -58.06
N GLN A 87 -50.56 -12.54 -59.01
CA GLN A 87 -51.00 -13.94 -58.87
C GLN A 87 -49.95 -15.01 -59.16
N CYS A 88 -48.68 -14.65 -59.43
CA CYS A 88 -47.60 -15.65 -59.57
C CYS A 88 -46.47 -15.53 -58.53
N GLU A 89 -46.43 -14.47 -57.70
CA GLU A 89 -45.32 -14.23 -56.75
C GLU A 89 -45.69 -14.49 -55.27
N GLN A 90 -46.98 -14.74 -54.97
CA GLN A 90 -47.45 -14.81 -53.57
C GLN A 90 -47.10 -16.10 -52.82
N HIS A 91 -46.75 -17.19 -53.52
CA HIS A 91 -46.54 -18.50 -52.89
C HIS A 91 -45.10 -18.72 -52.41
N GLU A 92 -44.10 -18.20 -53.11
CA GLU A 92 -42.68 -18.32 -52.72
C GLU A 92 -42.28 -17.31 -51.64
N HIS A 93 -42.81 -16.09 -51.69
CA HIS A 93 -42.55 -15.06 -50.68
C HIS A 93 -43.13 -15.41 -49.29
N LYS A 94 -44.24 -16.15 -49.21
CA LYS A 94 -44.83 -16.59 -47.93
C LYS A 94 -43.99 -17.65 -47.21
N GLY A 95 -43.39 -18.58 -47.96
CA GLY A 95 -42.50 -19.60 -47.39
C GLY A 95 -41.25 -18.97 -46.79
N SER A 96 -40.59 -18.10 -47.56
CA SER A 96 -39.38 -17.38 -47.14
C SER A 96 -39.61 -16.48 -45.92
N LEU A 97 -40.74 -15.77 -45.85
CA LEU A 97 -41.08 -14.92 -44.71
C LEU A 97 -41.30 -15.73 -43.42
N THR A 98 -41.91 -16.92 -43.54
CA THR A 98 -42.19 -17.81 -42.41
C THR A 98 -40.92 -18.47 -41.87
N GLU A 99 -40.00 -18.85 -42.75
CA GLU A 99 -38.68 -19.36 -42.36
C GLU A 99 -37.82 -18.29 -41.68
N MET A 100 -37.84 -17.07 -42.23
CA MET A 100 -37.15 -15.93 -41.63
C MET A 100 -37.70 -15.58 -40.24
N GLU A 101 -39.03 -15.59 -40.07
CA GLU A 101 -39.67 -15.37 -38.77
C GLU A 101 -39.27 -16.44 -37.74
N ARG A 102 -39.19 -17.71 -38.16
CA ARG A 102 -38.74 -18.82 -37.30
C ARG A 102 -37.29 -18.62 -36.88
N PHE A 103 -36.41 -18.28 -37.83
CA PHE A 103 -35.00 -18.02 -37.57
C PHE A 103 -34.80 -16.92 -36.52
N TYR A 104 -35.49 -15.78 -36.67
CA TYR A 104 -35.38 -14.68 -35.70
C TYR A 104 -35.98 -15.03 -34.34
N LYS A 105 -37.08 -15.79 -34.29
CA LYS A 105 -37.66 -16.27 -33.03
C LYS A 105 -36.71 -17.21 -32.29
N GLU A 106 -36.06 -18.13 -33.01
CA GLU A 106 -35.07 -19.05 -32.45
C GLU A 106 -33.85 -18.29 -31.93
N LYS A 107 -33.29 -17.35 -32.72
CA LYS A 107 -32.18 -16.51 -32.29
C LYS A 107 -32.52 -15.65 -31.07
N LEU A 108 -33.75 -15.14 -31.00
CA LEU A 108 -34.23 -14.38 -29.84
C LEU A 108 -34.35 -15.26 -28.59
N GLN A 109 -34.81 -16.50 -28.73
CA GLN A 109 -34.86 -17.46 -27.63
C GLN A 109 -33.46 -17.86 -27.16
N GLU A 110 -32.56 -18.16 -28.09
CA GLU A 110 -31.14 -18.47 -27.80
C GLU A 110 -30.48 -17.34 -27.01
N ALA A 111 -30.66 -16.08 -27.44
CA ALA A 111 -30.13 -14.90 -26.74
C ALA A 111 -30.73 -14.75 -25.33
N ARG A 112 -32.03 -15.01 -25.16
CA ARG A 112 -32.69 -14.97 -23.84
C ARG A 112 -32.17 -16.06 -22.90
N PHE A 113 -31.96 -17.28 -23.40
CA PHE A 113 -31.37 -18.36 -22.62
C PHE A 113 -29.93 -18.05 -22.20
N ALA A 114 -29.11 -17.55 -23.13
CA ALA A 114 -27.74 -17.15 -22.84
C ALA A 114 -27.68 -16.02 -21.80
N LEU A 115 -28.57 -15.03 -21.91
CA LEU A 115 -28.66 -13.94 -20.94
C LEU A 115 -29.06 -14.45 -19.55
N LYS A 116 -30.07 -15.31 -19.47
CA LYS A 116 -30.50 -15.92 -18.21
C LYS A 116 -29.40 -16.75 -17.55
N GLN A 117 -28.66 -17.53 -18.34
CA GLN A 117 -27.51 -18.29 -17.84
C GLN A 117 -26.44 -17.36 -17.25
N LYS A 118 -26.10 -16.27 -17.95
CA LYS A 118 -25.13 -15.28 -17.43
C LYS A 118 -25.61 -14.57 -16.17
N GLU A 119 -26.90 -14.32 -16.05
CA GLU A 119 -27.48 -13.72 -14.84
C GLU A 119 -27.41 -14.67 -13.65
N GLU A 120 -27.68 -15.96 -13.85
CA GLU A 120 -27.54 -17.01 -12.82
C GLU A 120 -26.07 -17.20 -12.41
N GLU A 121 -25.13 -17.19 -13.36
CA GLU A 121 -23.69 -17.22 -13.09
C GLU A 121 -23.24 -16.01 -12.29
N LEU A 122 -23.70 -14.81 -12.66
CA LEU A 122 -23.38 -13.58 -11.94
C LEU A 122 -23.97 -13.58 -10.52
N LYS A 123 -25.20 -14.08 -10.37
CA LYS A 123 -25.84 -14.22 -9.06
C LYS A 123 -25.08 -15.19 -8.17
N SER A 124 -24.74 -16.37 -8.69
CA SER A 124 -23.93 -17.37 -7.98
C SER A 124 -22.56 -16.81 -7.58
N PHE A 125 -21.91 -16.06 -8.47
CA PHE A 125 -20.65 -15.38 -8.16
C PHE A 125 -20.82 -14.35 -7.04
N LYS A 126 -21.85 -13.49 -7.11
CA LYS A 126 -22.17 -12.53 -6.04
C LYS A 126 -22.41 -13.21 -4.70
N ASP A 127 -23.17 -14.30 -4.68
CA ASP A 127 -23.46 -15.06 -3.45
C ASP A 127 -22.17 -15.66 -2.85
N ARG A 128 -21.27 -16.18 -3.70
CA ARG A 128 -19.94 -16.65 -3.29
C ARG A 128 -19.10 -15.54 -2.69
N VAL A 129 -18.99 -14.42 -3.40
CA VAL A 129 -18.21 -13.26 -2.96
C VAL A 129 -18.77 -12.70 -1.65
N ALA A 130 -20.10 -12.63 -1.51
CA ALA A 130 -20.74 -12.20 -0.27
C ALA A 130 -20.46 -13.16 0.90
N ALA A 131 -20.44 -14.47 0.66
CA ALA A 131 -20.08 -15.47 1.66
C ALA A 131 -18.61 -15.35 2.09
N ASP A 132 -17.68 -15.20 1.13
CA ASP A 132 -16.25 -15.01 1.40
C ASP A 132 -15.98 -13.70 2.15
N LEU A 133 -16.65 -12.60 1.77
CA LEU A 133 -16.59 -11.32 2.48
C LEU A 133 -17.16 -11.45 3.90
N SER A 134 -18.29 -12.15 4.08
CA SER A 134 -18.90 -12.36 5.41
C SER A 134 -17.99 -13.17 6.34
N LEU A 135 -17.28 -14.17 5.80
CA LEU A 135 -16.25 -14.91 6.53
C LEU A 135 -15.06 -14.02 6.90
N SER A 136 -14.54 -13.24 5.95
CA SER A 136 -13.42 -12.32 6.16
C SER A 136 -13.74 -11.23 7.19
N ILE A 137 -14.96 -10.66 7.17
CA ILE A 137 -15.45 -9.70 8.17
C ILE A 137 -15.58 -10.36 9.54
N LYS A 138 -16.10 -11.60 9.62
CA LYS A 138 -16.19 -12.35 10.89
C LYS A 138 -14.82 -12.65 11.50
N THR A 139 -13.81 -12.87 10.67
CA THR A 139 -12.42 -13.10 11.10
C THR A 139 -11.67 -11.79 11.37
N GLY A 140 -12.22 -10.63 10.97
CA GLY A 140 -11.58 -9.33 11.10
C GLY A 140 -10.39 -9.13 10.16
N ASP A 141 -10.24 -9.98 9.14
CA ASP A 141 -9.11 -9.99 8.19
C ASP A 141 -9.45 -9.21 6.90
N THR A 142 -10.49 -8.38 6.93
CA THR A 142 -10.83 -7.47 5.84
C THR A 142 -9.84 -6.31 5.80
N GLU A 143 -8.79 -6.45 4.99
CA GLU A 143 -7.93 -5.33 4.62
C GLU A 143 -8.69 -4.34 3.73
N SER A 144 -8.51 -3.04 3.98
CA SER A 144 -9.01 -2.00 3.08
C SER A 144 -8.22 -2.04 1.76
N MET A 145 -8.91 -2.31 0.66
CA MET A 145 -8.36 -2.28 -0.71
C MET A 145 -7.73 -0.93 -1.07
N ASN A 146 -8.16 0.15 -0.42
CA ASN A 146 -7.68 1.50 -0.67
C ASN A 146 -6.48 1.89 0.21
N ASN A 147 -6.06 1.02 1.12
CA ASN A 147 -4.88 1.27 1.95
C ASN A 147 -3.60 0.88 1.17
N PRO A 148 -2.74 1.84 0.76
CA PRO A 148 -1.52 1.53 0.01
C PRO A 148 -0.46 0.78 0.84
N VAL A 149 -0.69 0.64 2.14
CA VAL A 149 0.17 -0.03 3.11
C VAL A 149 -0.57 -1.14 3.87
N SER A 150 -1.56 -1.76 3.22
CA SER A 150 -2.18 -3.00 3.73
C SER A 150 -1.17 -4.15 3.77
N LYS A 151 -1.41 -5.20 4.56
CA LYS A 151 -0.51 -6.36 4.63
C LYS A 151 -0.34 -7.05 3.27
N THR A 152 -1.40 -7.18 2.48
CA THR A 152 -1.33 -7.65 1.09
C THR A 152 -0.42 -6.75 0.26
N LYS A 153 -0.59 -5.42 0.36
CA LYS A 153 0.22 -4.47 -0.41
C LYS A 153 1.69 -4.45 0.00
N LEU A 154 1.97 -4.56 1.30
CA LEU A 154 3.32 -4.69 1.85
C LEU A 154 4.00 -5.98 1.39
N THR A 155 3.24 -7.08 1.33
CA THR A 155 3.73 -8.36 0.79
C THR A 155 4.08 -8.24 -0.70
N GLU A 156 3.24 -7.57 -1.49
CA GLU A 156 3.55 -7.27 -2.90
C GLU A 156 4.80 -6.39 -3.04
N MET A 157 4.93 -5.35 -2.22
CA MET A 157 6.09 -4.45 -2.24
C MET A 157 7.38 -5.19 -1.88
N TYR A 158 7.34 -6.07 -0.87
CA TYR A 158 8.45 -6.95 -0.54
C TYR A 158 8.83 -7.90 -1.69
N ASN A 159 7.83 -8.51 -2.33
CA ASN A 159 8.06 -9.36 -3.50
C ASN A 159 8.66 -8.58 -4.68
N LYS A 160 8.24 -7.32 -4.90
CA LYS A 160 8.86 -6.45 -5.92
C LYS A 160 10.31 -6.12 -5.59
N LEU A 161 10.61 -5.79 -4.34
CA LEU A 161 11.99 -5.57 -3.88
C LEU A 161 12.84 -6.81 -4.18
N LYS A 162 12.37 -7.99 -3.77
CA LYS A 162 13.09 -9.26 -3.92
C LYS A 162 13.22 -9.74 -5.37
N LEU A 163 12.16 -9.66 -6.16
CA LEU A 163 12.11 -10.30 -7.49
C LEU A 163 12.51 -9.35 -8.62
N LEU A 164 12.39 -8.04 -8.41
CA LEU A 164 12.63 -7.04 -9.47
C LEU A 164 13.80 -6.11 -9.17
N GLN A 165 13.93 -5.62 -7.93
CA GLN A 165 14.99 -4.67 -7.59
C GLN A 165 16.30 -5.37 -7.21
N TRP A 166 16.21 -6.38 -6.34
CA TRP A 166 17.37 -7.12 -5.86
C TRP A 166 18.23 -7.71 -6.98
N PRO A 167 17.69 -8.38 -8.02
CA PRO A 167 18.52 -8.93 -9.09
C PRO A 167 19.39 -7.86 -9.79
N LYS A 168 18.85 -6.65 -9.99
CA LYS A 168 19.58 -5.54 -10.63
C LYS A 168 20.77 -5.09 -9.79
N ILE A 169 20.54 -4.93 -8.49
CA ILE A 169 21.57 -4.50 -7.53
C ILE A 169 22.60 -5.61 -7.33
N LYS A 170 22.11 -6.85 -7.18
CA LYS A 170 22.93 -8.05 -6.97
C LYS A 170 23.99 -8.23 -8.05
N ASP A 171 23.61 -8.13 -9.33
CA ASP A 171 24.55 -8.35 -10.43
C ASP A 171 25.68 -7.29 -10.41
N HIS A 172 25.34 -6.06 -10.01
CA HIS A 172 26.30 -4.99 -9.81
C HIS A 172 27.25 -5.27 -8.63
N LEU A 173 26.71 -5.63 -7.46
CA LEU A 173 27.50 -5.94 -6.27
C LEU A 173 28.43 -7.16 -6.49
N LYS A 174 27.91 -8.21 -7.14
CA LYS A 174 28.67 -9.41 -7.47
C LYS A 174 29.83 -9.11 -8.42
N SER A 175 29.61 -8.26 -9.43
CA SER A 175 30.65 -7.88 -10.39
C SER A 175 31.77 -7.03 -9.76
N ASN A 176 31.46 -6.31 -8.68
CA ASN A 176 32.41 -5.51 -7.90
C ASN A 176 33.05 -6.28 -6.72
N ALA A 177 32.97 -7.62 -6.72
CA ALA A 177 33.55 -8.49 -5.70
C ALA A 177 33.10 -8.18 -4.25
N VAL A 178 31.91 -7.60 -4.09
CA VAL A 178 31.31 -7.38 -2.78
C VAL A 178 30.99 -8.72 -2.11
N SER A 179 31.23 -8.81 -0.80
CA SER A 179 30.85 -9.99 -0.02
C SER A 179 29.32 -10.13 0.04
N ARG A 180 28.85 -11.34 -0.28
CA ARG A 180 27.45 -11.74 -0.11
C ARG A 180 27.03 -11.63 1.35
N GLU A 181 27.88 -12.13 2.26
CA GLU A 181 27.62 -12.14 3.70
C GLU A 181 27.43 -10.71 4.21
N PHE A 182 28.31 -9.79 3.81
CA PHE A 182 28.16 -8.37 4.11
C PHE A 182 26.82 -7.81 3.59
N THR A 183 26.47 -8.12 2.33
CA THR A 183 25.21 -7.63 1.73
C THR A 183 23.98 -8.16 2.47
N ARG A 184 23.99 -9.46 2.80
CA ARG A 184 22.93 -10.10 3.60
C ARG A 184 22.80 -9.44 4.96
N ASP A 185 23.91 -9.25 5.66
CA ASP A 185 23.94 -8.71 7.02
C ASP A 185 23.48 -7.24 7.02
N LEU A 186 23.88 -6.45 6.03
CA LEU A 186 23.37 -5.09 5.81
C LEU A 186 21.86 -5.09 5.59
N THR A 187 21.34 -5.93 4.68
CA THR A 187 19.90 -6.04 4.43
C THR A 187 19.13 -6.40 5.70
N GLN A 188 19.59 -7.42 6.43
CA GLN A 188 18.95 -7.84 7.68
C GLN A 188 18.99 -6.73 8.74
N LYS A 189 20.14 -6.04 8.87
CA LYS A 189 20.31 -4.89 9.76
C LYS A 189 19.31 -3.79 9.46
N MET A 190 19.10 -3.43 8.18
CA MET A 190 18.17 -2.35 7.82
C MET A 190 16.71 -2.67 8.18
N PHE A 191 16.25 -3.91 7.99
CA PHE A 191 14.92 -4.31 8.44
C PHE A 191 14.80 -4.32 9.97
N LYS A 192 15.86 -4.75 10.67
CA LYS A 192 15.90 -4.78 12.13
C LYS A 192 15.90 -3.37 12.72
N ASP A 193 16.78 -2.49 12.26
CA ASP A 193 16.87 -1.10 12.70
C ASP A 193 15.55 -0.36 12.45
N ALA A 194 14.90 -0.61 11.31
CA ALA A 194 13.59 -0.04 11.01
C ALA A 194 12.50 -0.53 11.99
N ALA A 195 12.49 -1.82 12.31
CA ALA A 195 11.55 -2.40 13.26
C ALA A 195 11.75 -1.83 14.68
N GLU A 196 13.00 -1.75 15.14
CA GLU A 196 13.35 -1.18 16.45
C GLU A 196 12.97 0.31 16.54
N GLU A 197 13.23 1.08 15.48
CA GLU A 197 12.88 2.49 15.43
C GLU A 197 11.36 2.72 15.41
N MET A 198 10.60 1.92 14.66
CA MET A 198 9.14 2.02 14.65
C MET A 198 8.51 1.56 15.97
N GLU A 199 9.10 0.54 16.62
CA GLU A 199 8.68 0.12 17.95
C GLU A 199 8.93 1.22 18.99
N ARG A 200 10.08 1.89 18.91
CA ARG A 200 10.39 3.06 19.74
C ARG A 200 9.37 4.19 19.53
N LYS A 201 9.01 4.50 18.27
CA LYS A 201 7.98 5.50 17.96
C LYS A 201 6.59 5.08 18.45
N LYS A 202 6.23 3.81 18.32
CA LYS A 202 4.97 3.26 18.86
C LYS A 202 4.90 3.44 20.38
N LYS A 203 5.97 3.11 21.10
CA LYS A 203 6.05 3.34 22.55
C LYS A 203 5.89 4.81 22.93
N GLN A 204 6.51 5.73 22.19
CA GLN A 204 6.34 7.17 22.41
C GLN A 204 4.89 7.63 22.18
N ILE A 205 4.22 7.09 21.16
CA ILE A 205 2.79 7.33 20.93
C ILE A 205 1.99 6.81 22.14
N ASP A 206 2.29 5.60 22.60
CA ASP A 206 1.61 4.97 23.73
C ASP A 206 1.76 5.77 25.02
N GLU A 207 2.95 6.28 25.30
CA GLU A 207 3.24 7.15 26.45
C GLU A 207 2.41 8.43 26.40
N VAL A 208 2.39 9.13 25.26
CA VAL A 208 1.61 10.36 25.09
C VAL A 208 0.12 10.10 25.31
N PHE A 209 -0.42 9.03 24.73
CA PHE A 209 -1.83 8.70 24.88
C PHE A 209 -2.17 8.19 26.29
N GLY A 210 -1.26 7.50 26.98
CA GLY A 210 -1.43 7.14 28.39
C GLY A 210 -1.49 8.37 29.30
N LEU A 211 -0.69 9.40 29.04
CA LEU A 211 -0.77 10.68 29.78
C LEU A 211 -2.10 11.41 29.53
N ILE A 212 -2.61 11.36 28.29
CA ILE A 212 -3.91 11.95 27.93
C ILE A 212 -5.05 11.23 28.64
N GLU A 213 -5.06 9.90 28.64
CA GLU A 213 -6.10 9.11 29.33
C GLU A 213 -6.20 9.47 30.83
N ASN A 214 -5.06 9.70 31.48
CA ASN A 214 -4.99 10.08 32.88
C ASN A 214 -5.41 11.53 33.18
N SER A 215 -5.46 12.42 32.17
CA SER A 215 -5.66 13.87 32.37
C SER A 215 -6.89 14.46 31.69
N SER A 216 -7.40 13.85 30.61
CA SER A 216 -8.33 14.51 29.70
C SER A 216 -9.79 14.04 29.83
N GLY A 217 -10.10 13.14 30.76
CA GLY A 217 -11.45 12.57 30.93
C GLY A 217 -12.00 11.84 29.68
N LEU A 218 -11.13 11.49 28.72
CA LEU A 218 -11.51 10.74 27.53
C LEU A 218 -11.81 9.29 27.89
N THR A 219 -12.73 8.67 27.14
CA THR A 219 -12.97 7.24 27.31
C THR A 219 -11.79 6.44 26.74
N PRO A 220 -11.44 5.29 27.33
CA PRO A 220 -10.37 4.41 26.83
C PRO A 220 -10.53 4.04 25.35
N GLN A 221 -11.77 3.89 24.90
CA GLN A 221 -12.09 3.58 23.50
C GLN A 221 -11.68 4.69 22.54
N LYS A 222 -11.95 5.96 22.86
CA LYS A 222 -11.55 7.10 22.02
C LYS A 222 -10.03 7.26 21.97
N VAL A 223 -9.35 7.04 23.10
CA VAL A 223 -7.88 7.06 23.18
C VAL A 223 -7.30 5.99 22.25
N LYS A 224 -7.87 4.78 22.24
CA LYS A 224 -7.46 3.69 21.35
C LYS A 224 -7.66 4.04 19.86
N GLU A 225 -8.77 4.67 19.50
CA GLU A 225 -9.03 5.11 18.12
C GLU A 225 -8.05 6.19 17.66
N PHE A 226 -7.79 7.20 18.49
CA PHE A 226 -6.81 8.23 18.17
C PHE A 226 -5.40 7.66 18.06
N ARG A 227 -5.00 6.75 18.95
CA ARG A 227 -3.74 6.04 18.87
C ARG A 227 -3.57 5.30 17.54
N GLN A 228 -4.60 4.56 17.11
CA GLN A 228 -4.60 3.87 15.83
C GLN A 228 -4.50 4.84 14.65
N LEU A 229 -5.23 5.96 14.71
CA LEU A 229 -5.16 7.01 13.69
C LEU A 229 -3.75 7.62 13.60
N THR A 230 -3.10 7.90 14.73
CA THR A 230 -1.73 8.43 14.76
C THR A 230 -0.72 7.47 14.16
N ILE A 231 -0.82 6.16 14.48
CA ILE A 231 0.02 5.13 13.86
C ILE A 231 -0.21 5.09 12.35
N HIS A 232 -1.47 5.14 11.91
CA HIS A 232 -1.80 5.16 10.49
C HIS A 232 -1.27 6.41 9.79
N SER A 233 -1.42 7.61 10.39
CA SER A 233 -0.86 8.85 9.86
C SER A 233 0.66 8.80 9.74
N LEU A 234 1.36 8.23 10.73
CA LEU A 234 2.80 8.00 10.65
C LEU A 234 3.15 7.06 9.49
N GLN A 235 2.40 5.97 9.33
CA GLN A 235 2.60 5.02 8.24
C GLN A 235 2.41 5.69 6.86
N MET A 236 1.38 6.53 6.70
CA MET A 236 1.12 7.28 5.47
C MET A 236 2.19 8.34 5.20
N ASN A 237 2.68 9.02 6.23
CA ASN A 237 3.78 9.98 6.11
C ASN A 237 5.05 9.29 5.58
N LEU A 238 5.40 8.12 6.13
CA LEU A 238 6.54 7.31 5.66
C LEU A 238 6.34 6.78 4.24
N TYR A 239 5.12 6.37 3.88
CA TYR A 239 4.82 5.89 2.52
C TYR A 239 5.08 6.97 1.46
N HIS A 240 4.76 8.23 1.76
CA HIS A 240 4.97 9.37 0.86
C HIS A 240 6.34 10.04 0.99
N SER A 241 7.16 9.60 1.95
CA SER A 241 8.52 10.13 2.14
C SER A 241 9.46 9.63 1.05
N ARG A 242 10.50 10.41 0.74
CA ARG A 242 11.62 9.92 -0.08
C ARG A 242 12.40 8.89 0.73
N LYS A 243 12.75 7.77 0.11
CA LYS A 243 13.37 6.64 0.81
C LYS A 243 14.77 6.99 1.29
N GLU A 244 15.49 7.77 0.49
CA GLU A 244 16.86 8.21 0.75
C GLU A 244 16.96 9.15 1.95
N ASP A 245 15.89 9.90 2.24
CA ASP A 245 15.83 10.85 3.36
C ASP A 245 15.64 10.12 4.70
N LEU A 246 15.18 8.86 4.68
CA LEU A 246 14.99 8.04 5.88
C LEU A 246 16.30 7.49 6.43
N LEU A 247 17.32 7.36 5.59
CA LEU A 247 18.64 6.93 6.01
C LEU A 247 19.51 8.14 6.36
N GLN A 248 19.83 8.27 7.65
CA GLN A 248 20.85 9.23 8.08
C GLN A 248 22.22 8.84 7.51
N SER A 249 23.01 9.84 7.12
CA SER A 249 24.40 9.67 6.72
C SER A 249 25.32 9.90 7.92
N PRO A 250 26.36 9.06 8.13
CA PRO A 250 26.70 7.85 7.38
C PRO A 250 25.85 6.64 7.83
N PHE A 251 25.48 5.77 6.87
CA PHE A 251 24.74 4.52 7.14
C PHE A 251 25.62 3.27 7.10
N LEU A 252 26.88 3.43 6.68
CA LEU A 252 27.93 2.42 6.65
C LEU A 252 29.19 3.03 7.26
N ASP A 253 29.73 2.37 8.29
CA ASP A 253 30.93 2.86 8.99
C ASP A 253 32.22 2.68 8.15
N ASP A 254 32.23 1.71 7.22
CA ASP A 254 33.39 1.34 6.37
C ASP A 254 33.28 1.78 4.90
N GLY A 255 32.47 2.82 4.61
CA GLY A 255 32.15 3.26 3.24
C GLY A 255 33.34 3.67 2.35
N ALA A 256 34.52 3.90 2.95
CA ALA A 256 35.74 4.28 2.22
C ALA A 256 36.34 3.14 1.37
N GLN A 257 35.91 1.89 1.57
CA GLN A 257 36.48 0.72 0.89
C GLN A 257 35.85 0.43 -0.48
N TYR A 258 34.72 1.09 -0.80
CA TYR A 258 33.97 0.83 -2.02
C TYR A 258 33.96 2.03 -2.97
N SER A 259 33.82 1.76 -4.27
CA SER A 259 33.62 2.82 -5.25
C SER A 259 32.32 3.56 -5.00
N GLN A 260 32.21 4.80 -5.50
CA GLN A 260 31.00 5.60 -5.35
C GLN A 260 29.75 4.88 -5.90
N ASP A 261 29.87 4.23 -7.06
CA ASP A 261 28.78 3.48 -7.70
C ASP A 261 28.29 2.29 -6.84
N VAL A 262 29.23 1.56 -6.22
CA VAL A 262 28.88 0.48 -5.27
C VAL A 262 28.19 1.05 -4.03
N MET A 263 28.66 2.20 -3.51
CA MET A 263 28.03 2.88 -2.38
C MET A 263 26.62 3.39 -2.70
N GLU A 264 26.39 3.89 -3.91
CA GLU A 264 25.06 4.31 -4.38
C GLU A 264 24.11 3.11 -4.44
N ASN A 265 24.57 1.96 -4.93
CA ASN A 265 23.80 0.71 -4.94
C ASN A 265 23.49 0.20 -3.53
N PHE A 266 24.44 0.28 -2.59
CA PHE A 266 24.18 -0.04 -1.19
C PHE A 266 23.17 0.91 -0.58
N ARG A 267 23.27 2.20 -0.87
CA ARG A 267 22.34 3.21 -0.36
C ARG A 267 20.93 2.96 -0.86
N LEU A 268 20.78 2.62 -2.13
CA LEU A 268 19.50 2.25 -2.73
C LEU A 268 18.91 1.00 -2.08
N LEU A 269 19.71 -0.06 -1.91
CA LEU A 269 19.25 -1.28 -1.24
C LEU A 269 18.84 -1.00 0.20
N ALA A 270 19.69 -0.29 0.94
CA ALA A 270 19.47 0.01 2.34
C ALA A 270 18.22 0.89 2.54
N SER A 271 18.02 1.90 1.68
CA SER A 271 16.88 2.82 1.79
C SER A 271 15.56 2.10 1.52
N GLU A 272 15.53 1.25 0.49
CA GLU A 272 14.38 0.41 0.16
C GLU A 272 14.04 -0.57 1.30
N CYS A 273 15.05 -1.26 1.86
CA CYS A 273 14.86 -2.19 2.97
C CYS A 273 14.38 -1.48 4.24
N TYR A 274 15.00 -0.35 4.59
CA TYR A 274 14.66 0.41 5.78
C TYR A 274 13.26 1.02 5.68
N TRP A 275 12.93 1.63 4.55
CA TRP A 275 11.59 2.18 4.28
C TRP A 275 10.51 1.11 4.37
N LEU A 276 10.70 -0.01 3.68
CA LEU A 276 9.72 -1.10 3.70
C LEU A 276 9.62 -1.73 5.10
N GLY A 277 10.75 -1.90 5.79
CA GLY A 277 10.80 -2.35 7.17
C GLY A 277 9.99 -1.45 8.11
N CYS A 278 10.08 -0.13 7.94
CA CYS A 278 9.29 0.81 8.73
C CYS A 278 7.78 0.59 8.51
N LEU A 279 7.35 0.48 7.24
CA LEU A 279 5.94 0.29 6.91
C LEU A 279 5.40 -1.06 7.41
N MET A 280 6.20 -2.12 7.31
CA MET A 280 5.89 -3.46 7.81
C MET A 280 5.78 -3.49 9.34
N ALA A 281 6.70 -2.84 10.04
CA ALA A 281 6.70 -2.75 11.50
C ALA A 281 5.50 -1.95 12.03
N LEU A 282 4.99 -0.98 11.28
CA LEU A 282 3.79 -0.21 11.63
C LEU A 282 2.47 -0.94 11.33
N ASN A 283 2.50 -2.05 10.59
CA ASN A 283 1.31 -2.86 10.35
C ASN A 283 0.70 -3.40 11.65
N ASN A 284 -0.57 -3.78 11.61
CA ASN A 284 -1.27 -4.40 12.72
C ASN A 284 -1.92 -5.73 12.28
N PRO A 285 -1.39 -6.89 12.70
CA PRO A 285 -0.19 -7.05 13.53
C PRO A 285 1.11 -6.69 12.78
N PRO A 286 2.21 -6.35 13.49
CA PRO A 286 3.50 -6.03 12.87
C PRO A 286 4.00 -7.16 11.98
N LEU A 287 4.64 -6.80 10.86
CA LEU A 287 5.21 -7.76 9.92
C LEU A 287 6.73 -7.68 9.92
N GLN A 288 7.38 -8.81 9.69
CA GLN A 288 8.82 -8.86 9.43
C GLN A 288 9.18 -9.98 8.44
N PRO A 289 10.27 -9.84 7.67
CA PRO A 289 10.79 -10.96 6.89
C PRO A 289 11.15 -12.14 7.79
N ASP A 290 10.84 -13.35 7.35
CA ASP A 290 11.06 -14.56 8.14
C ASP A 290 12.50 -15.08 7.98
N TRP A 291 13.43 -14.40 8.66
CA TRP A 291 14.86 -14.74 8.63
C TRP A 291 15.19 -16.12 9.21
N GLU A 292 14.41 -16.59 10.18
CA GLU A 292 14.61 -17.87 10.87
C GLU A 292 14.30 -19.07 9.98
N ASN A 293 13.21 -18.98 9.20
CA ASN A 293 12.81 -20.02 8.26
C ASN A 293 13.30 -19.75 6.83
N HIS A 294 14.34 -18.94 6.67
CA HIS A 294 14.94 -18.67 5.37
C HIS A 294 15.65 -19.93 4.86
N VAL A 295 15.07 -20.58 3.85
CA VAL A 295 15.71 -21.68 3.13
C VAL A 295 16.49 -21.08 1.95
N PRO A 296 17.83 -21.17 1.96
CA PRO A 296 18.64 -20.72 0.83
C PRO A 296 18.16 -21.40 -0.45
N GLY A 297 17.95 -20.62 -1.51
CA GLY A 297 17.58 -21.15 -2.82
C GLY A 297 18.74 -21.86 -3.51
N MET A 298 18.54 -22.25 -4.77
CA MET A 298 19.63 -22.75 -5.61
C MET A 298 20.69 -21.67 -5.84
N ASP A 299 20.28 -20.40 -5.81
CA ASP A 299 21.18 -19.28 -5.90
C ASP A 299 21.70 -18.90 -4.51
N ALA A 300 23.02 -18.98 -4.37
CA ALA A 300 23.71 -18.62 -3.15
C ALA A 300 23.47 -17.15 -2.75
N TRP A 301 23.07 -16.29 -3.70
CA TRP A 301 22.71 -14.87 -3.51
C TRP A 301 21.22 -14.62 -3.25
N ASP A 302 20.42 -15.66 -3.02
CA ASP A 302 19.06 -15.51 -2.50
C ASP A 302 19.10 -15.12 -1.02
N ILE A 303 19.43 -13.85 -0.73
CA ILE A 303 19.60 -13.33 0.63
C ILE A 303 18.27 -12.95 1.31
N PHE A 304 17.19 -12.79 0.53
CA PHE A 304 15.87 -12.42 1.03
C PHE A 304 15.04 -13.65 1.42
N PRO A 305 14.43 -13.67 2.62
CA PRO A 305 13.42 -14.64 3.01
C PRO A 305 12.35 -14.89 1.97
N ARG A 306 11.82 -16.11 1.96
CA ARG A 306 10.66 -16.45 1.12
C ARG A 306 9.37 -15.86 1.67
N ASN A 307 9.24 -15.87 2.99
CA ASN A 307 8.01 -15.53 3.67
C ASN A 307 8.18 -14.28 4.54
N ILE A 308 7.05 -13.64 4.80
CA ILE A 308 6.90 -12.62 5.83
C ILE A 308 6.09 -13.26 6.94
N LYS A 309 6.49 -13.03 8.19
CA LYS A 309 5.75 -13.46 9.38
C LYS A 309 5.14 -12.26 10.08
N SER A 310 4.02 -12.50 10.74
CA SER A 310 3.48 -11.60 11.75
C SER A 310 4.29 -11.77 13.04
N VAL A 311 4.46 -10.68 13.79
CA VAL A 311 5.11 -10.63 15.10
C VAL A 311 4.10 -10.29 16.18
#